data_AF-A0A4R4PTA2-F1
#
_entry.id   AF-A0A4R4PTA2-F1
#
_cell.length_a   1.000
_cell.length_b   1.000
_cell.length_c   1.000
_cell.angle_alpha   90.00
_cell.angle_beta   90.00
_cell.angle_gamma   90.00
#
_symmetry.space_group_name_H-M   'P 1'
#
loop_
_entity.id
_entity.type
_entity.pdbx_description
1 polymer ?
#
loop_
_entity_poly.entity_id
_entity_poly.type
_entity_poly.pdbx_seq_one_letter_code
_entity_poly.pdbx_strand_id
1 'polypeptide(L)'
;RRCGADWGLATTGVAGPQPQDDKPVGLVYVAVAGPGGTAVRQLDLTGGRDHIRSAAVIEALRLLAERIHEADAADADDADDAG
;
A
#
# COMPACT_ATOMS: atom_id res chain seq x y z
N ARG A 1 -15.36 11.19 3.68
CA ARG A 1 -15.01 9.75 3.57
C ARG A 1 -16.21 9.00 2.97
N ARG A 2 -16.02 8.05 2.04
CA ARG A 2 -17.14 7.28 1.42
C ARG A 2 -17.52 6.01 2.18
N CYS A 3 -16.57 5.39 2.89
CA CYS A 3 -16.72 4.04 3.47
C CYS A 3 -16.77 4.00 5.01
N GLY A 4 -16.67 5.16 5.69
CA GLY A 4 -16.58 5.22 7.15
C GLY A 4 -15.30 4.62 7.77
N ALA A 5 -14.40 4.04 6.98
CA ALA A 5 -13.16 3.44 7.45
C ALA A 5 -12.10 4.48 7.82
N ASP A 6 -11.26 4.13 8.80
CA ASP A 6 -10.08 4.90 9.21
C ASP A 6 -8.88 4.67 8.30
N TRP A 7 -8.80 3.47 7.72
CA TRP A 7 -7.76 3.05 6.81
C TRP A 7 -8.33 2.71 5.42
N GLY A 8 -7.60 3.09 4.38
CA GLY A 8 -7.91 2.77 2.99
C GLY A 8 -6.71 2.16 2.28
N LEU A 9 -6.96 1.14 1.46
CA LEU A 9 -5.97 0.47 0.62
C LEU A 9 -6.36 0.62 -0.85
N ALA A 10 -5.37 0.82 -1.73
CA ALA A 10 -5.57 0.80 -3.18
C ALA A 10 -4.42 0.08 -3.87
N THR A 11 -4.73 -0.62 -4.96
CA THR A 11 -3.73 -1.21 -5.85
C THR A 11 -4.11 -0.93 -7.30
N THR A 12 -3.13 -0.64 -8.14
CA THR A 12 -3.31 -0.46 -9.59
C THR A 12 -2.04 -0.85 -10.32
N GLY A 13 -2.14 -1.51 -11.47
CA GLY A 13 -0.96 -1.92 -12.22
C GLY A 13 -1.23 -2.97 -13.27
N VAL A 14 -0.16 -3.39 -13.94
CA VAL A 14 -0.21 -4.32 -15.07
C VAL A 14 0.26 -5.70 -14.63
N ALA A 15 -0.68 -6.61 -14.36
CA ALA A 15 -0.34 -7.99 -14.02
C ALA A 15 0.08 -8.86 -15.23
N GLY A 16 -0.11 -8.37 -16.47
CA GLY A 16 0.21 -9.10 -17.69
C GLY A 16 -0.91 -10.04 -18.18
N PRO A 17 -0.64 -10.86 -19.21
CA PRO A 17 0.70 -11.19 -19.74
C PRO A 17 1.30 -10.14 -20.69
N GLN A 18 0.54 -9.13 -21.10
CA GLN A 18 0.99 -8.09 -22.03
C GLN A 18 1.03 -6.71 -21.35
N PRO A 19 1.90 -5.79 -21.83
CA PRO A 19 1.86 -4.38 -21.45
C PRO A 19 0.46 -3.76 -21.66
N GLN A 20 0.14 -2.72 -20.89
CA GLN A 20 -1.10 -1.95 -21.02
C GLN A 20 -0.78 -0.47 -20.98
N ASP A 21 -1.35 0.32 -21.89
CA ASP A 21 -1.12 1.78 -21.97
C ASP A 21 0.37 2.17 -21.88
N ASP A 22 1.22 1.48 -22.65
CA ASP A 22 2.70 1.61 -22.67
C ASP A 22 3.42 1.30 -21.34
N LYS A 23 2.71 0.75 -20.35
CA LYS A 23 3.29 0.33 -19.06
C LYS A 23 3.70 -1.15 -19.10
N PRO A 24 4.92 -1.49 -18.62
CA PRO A 24 5.41 -2.87 -18.64
C PRO A 24 4.63 -3.77 -17.68
N VAL A 25 4.59 -5.06 -17.99
CA VAL A 25 4.11 -6.09 -17.07
C VAL A 25 4.94 -6.05 -15.80
N GLY A 26 4.29 -6.08 -14.65
CA GLY A 26 4.94 -6.03 -13.34
C GLY A 26 4.91 -4.66 -12.68
N LEU A 27 4.65 -3.57 -13.43
CA LEU A 27 4.51 -2.25 -12.85
C LEU A 27 3.21 -2.16 -12.04
N VAL A 28 3.34 -2.04 -10.72
CA VAL A 28 2.21 -1.92 -9.79
C VAL A 28 2.45 -0.78 -8.81
N TYR A 29 1.41 -0.03 -8.51
CA TYR A 29 1.37 0.90 -7.39
C TYR A 29 0.44 0.37 -6.31
N VAL A 30 0.89 0.44 -5.06
CA VAL A 30 0.08 0.19 -3.87
C VAL A 30 0.05 1.44 -3.00
N ALA A 31 -1.09 1.73 -2.40
CA ALA A 31 -1.27 2.91 -1.56
C ALA A 31 -2.05 2.59 -0.29
N VAL A 32 -1.67 3.24 0.80
CA VAL A 32 -2.37 3.23 2.09
C VAL A 32 -2.66 4.66 2.51
N ALA A 33 -3.91 4.94 2.85
CA ALA A 33 -4.33 6.19 3.47
C ALA A 33 -4.83 5.93 4.89
N GLY A 34 -4.41 6.75 5.86
CA GLY A 34 -4.79 6.63 7.25
C GLY A 34 -4.55 7.91 8.06
N PRO A 35 -4.55 7.84 9.40
CA PRO A 35 -4.41 9.00 10.29
C PRO A 35 -3.15 9.84 10.02
N GLY A 36 -2.00 9.20 9.81
CA GLY A 36 -0.74 9.87 9.47
C GLY A 36 -0.57 10.23 7.98
N GLY A 37 -1.66 10.35 7.23
CA GLY A 37 -1.65 10.68 5.81
C GLY A 37 -1.60 9.48 4.86
N THR A 38 -1.14 9.72 3.63
CA THR A 38 -1.13 8.72 2.55
C THR A 38 0.29 8.35 2.17
N ALA A 39 0.55 7.05 2.05
CA ALA A 39 1.79 6.49 1.54
C ALA A 39 1.53 5.72 0.23
N VAL A 40 2.45 5.82 -0.72
CA VAL A 40 2.38 5.15 -2.02
C VAL A 40 3.71 4.46 -2.29
N ARG A 41 3.67 3.24 -2.81
CA ARG A 41 4.85 2.49 -3.29
C ARG A 41 4.65 2.09 -4.74
N GLN A 42 5.68 2.33 -5.55
CA GLN A 42 5.85 1.69 -6.84
C GLN A 42 6.55 0.35 -6.63
N LEU A 43 6.10 -0.67 -7.35
CA LEU A 43 6.64 -2.03 -7.36
C LEU A 43 6.93 -2.42 -8.80
N ASP A 44 8.08 -3.05 -9.00
CA ASP A 44 8.51 -3.64 -10.26
C ASP A 44 8.57 -5.16 -10.06
N LEU A 45 7.43 -5.82 -10.27
CA LEU A 45 7.24 -7.24 -9.97
C LEU A 45 7.57 -8.12 -11.18
N THR A 46 8.04 -9.34 -10.93
CA THR A 46 8.37 -10.30 -12.00
C THR A 46 7.56 -11.58 -11.86
N GLY A 47 7.39 -12.34 -12.94
CA GLY A 47 6.65 -13.60 -12.94
C GLY A 47 5.30 -13.54 -13.68
N GLY A 48 4.50 -14.59 -13.51
CA GLY A 48 3.19 -14.71 -14.16
C GLY A 48 2.12 -13.84 -13.51
N ARG A 49 0.97 -13.71 -14.20
CA ARG A 49 -0.16 -12.86 -13.76
C ARG A 49 -0.61 -13.12 -12.33
N ASP A 50 -0.73 -14.38 -11.93
CA ASP A 50 -1.17 -14.73 -10.58
C ASP A 50 -0.12 -14.44 -9.51
N HIS A 51 1.16 -14.58 -9.87
CA HIS A 51 2.26 -14.20 -8.98
C HIS A 51 2.30 -12.69 -8.76
N ILE A 52 2.21 -11.89 -9.84
CA ILE A 52 2.20 -10.42 -9.75
C ILE A 52 1.03 -9.94 -8.90
N ARG A 53 -0.17 -10.50 -9.08
CA ARG A 53 -1.34 -10.15 -8.24
C ARG A 53 -1.12 -10.50 -6.77
N SER A 54 -0.59 -11.68 -6.48
CA SER A 54 -0.34 -12.12 -5.10
C SER A 54 0.72 -11.25 -4.42
N ALA A 55 1.82 -10.96 -5.12
CA ALA A 55 2.88 -10.08 -4.64
C ALA A 55 2.37 -8.65 -4.39
N ALA A 56 1.55 -8.10 -5.29
CA ALA A 56 0.92 -6.78 -5.08
C ALA A 56 0.05 -6.72 -3.81
N VAL A 57 -0.72 -7.78 -3.52
CA VAL A 57 -1.52 -7.87 -2.29
C VAL A 57 -0.64 -7.93 -1.05
N ILE A 58 0.42 -8.76 -1.09
CA ILE A 58 1.36 -8.89 0.03
C ILE A 58 2.02 -7.53 0.34
N GLU A 59 2.50 -6.83 -0.68
CA GLU A 59 3.14 -5.52 -0.51
C GLU A 59 2.16 -4.44 -0.03
N ALA A 60 0.90 -4.47 -0.47
CA ALA A 60 -0.13 -3.57 0.01
C ALA A 60 -0.43 -3.80 1.51
N LEU A 61 -0.56 -5.06 1.93
CA LEU A 61 -0.77 -5.42 3.34
C LEU A 61 0.44 -5.10 4.20
N ARG A 62 1.65 -5.30 3.67
CA ARG A 62 2.91 -4.93 4.33
C ARG A 62 2.98 -3.42 4.59
N LEU A 63 2.69 -2.61 3.56
CA LEU A 63 2.64 -1.16 3.70
C LEU A 63 1.58 -0.73 4.75
N LEU A 64 0.43 -1.40 4.80
CA LEU A 64 -0.58 -1.10 5.82
C LEU A 64 -0.06 -1.41 7.23
N ALA A 65 0.55 -2.58 7.44
CA ALA A 65 1.08 -2.95 8.74
C ALA A 65 2.16 -1.98 9.23
N GLU A 66 3.07 -1.57 8.34
CA GLU A 66 4.09 -0.56 8.64
C GLU A 66 3.44 0.77 9.06
N ARG A 67 2.40 1.22 8.34
CA ARG A 67 1.68 2.46 8.66
C ARG A 67 0.89 2.40 9.97
N ILE A 68 0.33 1.24 10.32
CA ILE A 68 -0.37 1.05 11.60
C ILE A 68 0.64 1.16 12.74
N HIS A 69 1.77 0.47 12.68
CA HIS A 69 2.78 0.55 13.73
C HIS A 69 3.37 1.95 13.89
N GLU A 70 3.56 2.69 12.79
CA GLU A 70 4.00 4.09 12.85
C GLU A 70 2.95 4.99 13.52
N ALA A 71 1.65 4.74 13.29
CA ALA A 71 0.58 5.50 13.94
C ALA A 71 0.52 5.18 15.45
N ASP A 72 0.61 3.90 15.82
CA ASP A 72 0.64 3.48 17.22
C ASP A 72 1.84 4.07 17.98
N ALA A 73 3.00 4.18 17.33
CA ALA A 73 4.19 4.78 17.91
C ALA A 73 4.03 6.30 18.09
N ALA A 74 3.45 7.00 17.11
CA ALA A 74 3.19 8.44 17.22
C ALA A 74 2.19 8.75 18.35
N ASP A 75 1.15 7.93 18.52
CA ASP A 75 0.17 8.08 19.60
C ASP A 75 0.81 7.87 20.99
N ALA A 76 1.84 7.02 21.09
CA ALA A 76 2.57 6.80 22.33
C ALA A 76 3.50 7.98 22.68
N ASP A 77 4.19 8.55 21.70
CA ASP A 77 5.07 9.70 21.90
C ASP A 77 4.29 10.96 22.33
N ASP A 78 3.11 11.20 21.76
CA ASP A 78 2.23 12.32 22.14
C ASP A 78 1.69 12.21 23.58
N ALA A 79 1.59 10.98 24.12
CA ALA A 79 1.11 10.75 25.49
C ALA A 79 2.15 11.09 26.57
N ASP A 80 3.45 10.98 26.24
CA ASP A 80 4.55 11.22 27.17
C ASP A 80 4.95 12.71 27.28
N ASP A 81 4.62 13.56 26.29
CA ASP A 81 4.89 15.03 26.33
C ASP A 81 3.85 15.82 27.16
N ALA A 82 2.71 15.22 27.48
CA ALA A 82 1.63 15.86 28.24
C ALA A 82 1.78 15.75 29.78
N GLY A 83 2.90 15.23 30.28
CA GLY A 83 3.16 14.91 31.69
C GLY A 83 3.88 15.98 32.52
#